data_AF-A0A838HBP5-F1
#
_entry.id   AF-A0A838HBP5-F1
#
_cell.length_a   1.000
_cell.length_b   1.000
_cell.length_c   1.000
_cell.angle_alpha   90.00
_cell.angle_beta   90.00
_cell.angle_gamma   90.00
#
_symmetry.space_group_name_H-M   'P 1'
#
loop_
_entity.id
_entity.type
_entity.pdbx_description
1 polymer ?
#
loop_
_entity_poly.entity_id
_entity_poly.type
_entity_poly.pdbx_seq_one_letter_code
_entity_poly.pdbx_strand_id
1 'polypeptide(L)'
;SGTLISARVFLTAAHCGDDGEHVGVTFDTAYEQGDAVYPGTFQSDPRYTQAQNDPHDIAVVVFTKPITGITPASLPRANSLSDLSRWQTFTSVGYGAYAVTNGPGGHQFLYNDVRMMATGTLNATNPAWLRISMNPSTGNGGTCYGDSGGPNFLGRTNIVAATTITGDAVCRATNVDYRLDTTSARTFLARYVKLP
;
A
#
# COMPACT_ATOMS: atom_id res chain seq x y z
N SER A 1 1.73 6.91 -1.07
CA SER A 1 1.25 6.08 -2.21
C SER A 1 -0.13 5.49 -1.93
N GLY A 2 -0.79 4.86 -2.91
CA GLY A 2 -2.14 4.29 -2.72
C GLY A 2 -2.73 3.60 -3.94
N THR A 3 -4.00 3.22 -3.90
CA THR A 3 -4.68 2.51 -5.00
C THR A 3 -6.17 2.81 -5.09
N LEU A 4 -6.66 3.03 -6.31
CA LEU A 4 -8.09 3.16 -6.58
C LEU A 4 -8.81 1.82 -6.34
N ILE A 5 -9.77 1.78 -5.41
CA ILE A 5 -10.58 0.58 -5.07
C ILE A 5 -12.06 0.72 -5.43
N SER A 6 -12.49 1.94 -5.78
CA SER A 6 -13.72 2.20 -6.54
C SER A 6 -13.54 3.48 -7.34
N ALA A 7 -14.47 3.83 -8.24
CA ALA A 7 -14.39 5.08 -8.99
C ALA A 7 -14.27 6.34 -8.10
N ARG A 8 -14.60 6.29 -6.80
CA ARG A 8 -14.53 7.45 -5.90
C ARG A 8 -13.67 7.24 -4.66
N VAL A 9 -13.00 6.10 -4.53
CA VAL A 9 -12.31 5.74 -3.29
C VAL A 9 -10.91 5.25 -3.62
N PHE A 10 -9.91 5.97 -3.11
CA PHE A 10 -8.49 5.65 -3.23
C PHE A 10 -7.96 5.24 -1.86
N LEU A 11 -7.58 3.98 -1.72
CA LEU A 11 -7.03 3.37 -0.52
C LEU A 11 -5.60 3.84 -0.26
N THR A 12 -5.27 4.12 1.00
CA THR A 12 -3.93 4.46 1.49
C THR A 12 -3.78 4.08 2.98
N ALA A 13 -2.66 4.47 3.61
CA ALA A 13 -2.41 4.28 5.04
C ALA A 13 -2.81 5.53 5.84
N ALA A 14 -3.22 5.36 7.10
CA ALA A 14 -3.63 6.45 7.97
C ALA A 14 -2.45 7.35 8.35
N HIS A 15 -1.25 6.79 8.53
CA HIS A 15 -0.08 7.59 8.89
C HIS A 15 0.41 8.55 7.78
N CYS A 16 -0.17 8.49 6.58
CA CYS A 16 0.23 9.33 5.44
C CYS A 16 -0.34 10.75 5.47
N GLY A 17 -1.30 11.06 6.34
CA GLY A 17 -1.94 12.37 6.37
C GLY A 17 -2.91 12.52 7.54
N ASP A 18 -3.55 13.68 7.60
CA ASP A 18 -4.46 14.03 8.68
C ASP A 18 -5.93 13.84 8.26
N ASP A 19 -6.77 13.39 9.19
CA ASP A 19 -8.21 13.21 8.92
C ASP A 19 -8.87 14.52 8.50
N GLY A 20 -9.64 14.48 7.41
CA GLY A 20 -10.32 15.64 6.84
C GLY A 20 -9.46 16.51 5.92
N GLU A 21 -8.17 16.21 5.75
CA GLU A 21 -7.29 16.98 4.87
C GLU A 21 -7.76 16.93 3.40
N HIS A 22 -7.67 18.08 2.71
CA HIS A 22 -7.87 18.15 1.27
C HIS A 22 -6.57 17.82 0.54
N VAL A 23 -6.58 16.73 -0.22
CA VAL A 23 -5.39 16.21 -0.90
C VAL A 23 -5.62 16.04 -2.39
N GLY A 24 -4.52 16.02 -3.15
CA GLY A 24 -4.51 15.68 -4.57
C GLY A 24 -3.97 14.27 -4.81
N VAL A 25 -4.59 13.52 -5.71
CA VAL A 25 -4.12 12.21 -6.17
C VAL A 25 -3.78 12.29 -7.65
N THR A 26 -2.62 11.79 -8.06
CA THR A 26 -2.28 11.54 -9.47
C THR A 26 -2.20 10.03 -9.73
N PHE A 27 -2.45 9.64 -10.98
CA PHE A 27 -2.26 8.28 -11.48
C PHE A 27 -1.14 8.18 -12.51
N ASP A 28 -0.34 9.23 -12.67
CA ASP A 28 0.73 9.29 -13.65
C ASP A 28 1.93 8.43 -13.23
N THR A 29 2.61 7.85 -14.21
CA THR A 29 3.80 7.03 -13.93
C THR A 29 4.95 7.87 -13.41
N ALA A 30 5.13 9.08 -13.92
CA ALA A 30 6.14 10.04 -13.47
C ALA A 30 5.46 11.40 -13.51
N TYR A 31 5.10 11.93 -12.34
CA TYR A 31 4.35 13.18 -12.25
C TYR A 31 5.25 14.36 -12.60
N GLU A 32 4.77 15.22 -13.49
CA GLU A 32 5.33 16.52 -13.79
C GLU A 32 4.36 17.63 -13.42
N GLN A 33 4.88 18.83 -13.14
CA GLN A 33 4.03 19.97 -12.84
C GLN A 33 3.10 20.28 -14.01
N GLY A 34 1.79 20.23 -13.76
CA GLY A 34 0.75 20.44 -14.77
C GLY A 34 0.00 19.17 -15.16
N ASP A 35 0.49 18.00 -14.74
CA ASP A 35 -0.20 16.73 -14.87
C ASP A 35 -1.53 16.70 -14.10
N ALA A 36 -2.35 15.71 -14.41
CA ALA A 36 -3.69 15.59 -13.84
C ALA A 36 -3.62 15.25 -12.35
N VAL A 37 -4.20 16.14 -11.54
CA VAL A 37 -4.38 15.94 -10.10
C VAL A 37 -5.87 15.94 -9.77
N TYR A 38 -6.31 14.87 -9.10
CA TYR A 38 -7.69 14.65 -8.70
C TYR A 38 -7.87 15.04 -7.23
N PRO A 39 -8.66 16.08 -6.93
CA PRO A 39 -8.87 16.52 -5.56
C PRO A 39 -9.82 15.56 -4.82
N GLY A 40 -9.47 15.25 -3.57
CA GLY A 40 -10.29 14.47 -2.66
C GLY A 40 -10.08 14.87 -1.20
N THR A 41 -10.81 14.20 -0.33
CA THR A 41 -10.68 14.38 1.13
C THR A 41 -10.13 13.10 1.74
N PHE A 42 -9.05 13.24 2.50
CA PHE A 42 -8.44 12.17 3.28
C PHE A 42 -9.33 11.82 4.48
N GLN A 43 -9.57 10.54 4.69
CA GLN A 43 -10.34 10.01 5.81
C GLN A 43 -9.64 8.79 6.38
N SER A 44 -9.15 8.90 7.61
CA SER A 44 -8.45 7.81 8.29
C SER A 44 -9.40 6.95 9.12
N ASP A 45 -9.00 5.72 9.44
CA ASP A 45 -9.70 4.95 10.47
C ASP A 45 -9.52 5.70 11.81
N PRO A 46 -10.59 6.18 12.46
CA PRO A 46 -10.48 6.91 13.73
C PRO A 46 -9.96 6.02 14.87
N ARG A 47 -9.85 4.71 14.65
CA ARG A 47 -9.22 3.75 15.58
C ARG A 47 -7.73 3.60 15.35
N TYR A 48 -7.12 4.35 14.42
CA TYR A 48 -5.69 4.30 14.15
C TYR A 48 -4.88 4.58 15.43
N THR A 49 -3.98 3.66 15.76
CA THR A 49 -3.04 3.75 16.87
C THR A 49 -1.68 3.17 16.44
N GLN A 50 -0.65 3.39 17.26
CA GLN A 50 0.68 2.77 17.06
C GLN A 50 0.75 1.31 17.57
N ALA A 51 -0.40 0.66 17.79
CA ALA A 51 -0.46 -0.71 18.27
C ALA A 51 0.09 -1.70 17.23
N GLN A 52 0.88 -2.67 17.68
CA GLN A 52 1.58 -3.59 16.77
C GLN A 52 0.75 -4.80 16.36
N ASN A 53 -0.29 -5.16 17.10
CA ASN A 53 -1.12 -6.32 16.83
C ASN A 53 -2.20 -6.03 15.78
N ASP A 54 -2.84 -4.86 15.86
CA ASP A 54 -3.80 -4.34 14.89
C ASP A 54 -3.83 -2.80 15.01
N PRO A 55 -3.06 -2.07 14.19
CA PRO A 55 -2.92 -0.62 14.33
C PRO A 55 -4.13 0.15 13.82
N HIS A 56 -4.99 -0.44 12.98
CA HIS A 56 -5.95 0.32 12.15
C HIS A 56 -5.28 1.37 11.25
N ASP A 57 -4.05 1.12 10.78
CA ASP A 57 -3.32 2.03 9.90
C ASP A 57 -3.84 1.94 8.46
N ILE A 58 -5.03 2.49 8.24
CA ILE A 58 -5.74 2.45 6.97
C ILE A 58 -6.53 3.74 6.80
N ALA A 59 -6.51 4.28 5.58
CA ALA A 59 -7.26 5.47 5.21
C ALA A 59 -7.77 5.37 3.78
N VAL A 60 -8.67 6.28 3.42
CA VAL A 60 -9.08 6.49 2.04
C VAL A 60 -9.02 7.97 1.69
N VAL A 61 -8.80 8.27 0.42
CA VAL A 61 -9.14 9.55 -0.18
C VAL A 61 -10.45 9.37 -0.92
N VAL A 62 -11.45 10.19 -0.57
CA VAL A 62 -12.78 10.17 -1.20
C VAL A 62 -12.85 11.31 -2.21
N PHE A 63 -13.10 10.96 -3.47
CA PHE A 63 -13.28 11.92 -4.55
C PHE A 63 -14.73 12.39 -4.64
N THR A 64 -14.93 13.68 -4.90
CA THR A 64 -16.27 14.26 -5.16
C THR A 64 -16.82 13.84 -6.52
N LYS A 65 -15.93 13.61 -7.50
CA LYS A 65 -16.25 13.13 -8.85
C LYS A 65 -15.65 11.75 -9.08
N PRO A 66 -16.31 10.87 -9.85
CA PRO A 66 -15.74 9.58 -10.19
C PRO A 66 -14.51 9.74 -11.09
N ILE A 67 -13.44 9.03 -10.77
CA ILE A 67 -12.30 8.77 -11.65
C ILE A 67 -12.78 7.86 -12.77
N THR A 68 -12.41 8.20 -14.00
CA THR A 68 -12.79 7.46 -15.22
C THR A 68 -11.54 6.99 -15.95
N GLY A 69 -11.67 5.98 -16.81
CA GLY A 69 -10.53 5.44 -17.59
C GLY A 69 -9.56 4.56 -16.80
N ILE A 70 -9.76 4.40 -15.48
CA ILE A 70 -8.94 3.55 -14.62
C ILE A 70 -9.83 2.48 -13.99
N THR A 71 -9.47 1.21 -14.17
CA THR A 71 -10.15 0.09 -13.51
C THR A 71 -9.72 0.01 -12.06
N PRO A 72 -10.64 0.11 -11.08
CA PRO A 72 -10.27 -0.06 -9.68
C PRO A 72 -9.80 -1.48 -9.35
N ALA A 73 -8.90 -1.58 -8.38
CA ALA A 73 -8.49 -2.84 -7.78
C ALA A 73 -9.66 -3.50 -7.01
N SER A 74 -9.68 -4.83 -6.97
CA SER A 74 -10.64 -5.57 -6.15
C SER A 74 -10.09 -5.76 -4.73
N LEU A 75 -10.98 -5.78 -3.75
CA LEU A 75 -10.63 -6.15 -2.38
C LEU A 75 -10.64 -7.68 -2.20
N PRO A 76 -9.86 -8.24 -1.26
CA PRO A 76 -9.88 -9.66 -0.97
C PRO A 76 -11.17 -10.04 -0.24
N ARG A 77 -11.60 -11.31 -0.36
CA ARG A 77 -12.68 -11.84 0.48
C ARG A 77 -12.23 -11.91 1.93
N ALA A 78 -13.19 -11.83 2.86
CA ALA A 78 -12.90 -11.94 4.29
C ALA A 78 -12.06 -13.20 4.59
N ASN A 79 -11.00 -13.03 5.38
CA ASN A 79 -10.10 -14.10 5.83
C ASN A 79 -9.40 -14.90 4.70
N SER A 80 -9.44 -14.45 3.44
CA SER A 80 -8.88 -15.19 2.31
C SER A 80 -7.34 -15.21 2.25
N LEU A 81 -6.66 -14.41 3.07
CA LEU A 81 -5.20 -14.32 3.10
C LEU A 81 -4.56 -15.14 4.24
N SER A 82 -5.37 -15.84 5.05
CA SER A 82 -4.89 -16.55 6.24
C SER A 82 -4.08 -17.81 5.92
N ASP A 83 -4.44 -18.52 4.84
CA ASP A 83 -3.85 -19.84 4.50
C ASP A 83 -3.05 -19.80 3.18
N LEU A 84 -2.36 -18.69 2.94
CA LEU A 84 -1.55 -18.54 1.74
C LEU A 84 -0.32 -19.45 1.79
N SER A 85 0.03 -20.02 0.63
CA SER A 85 1.29 -20.74 0.47
C SER A 85 2.47 -19.82 0.77
N ARG A 86 3.54 -20.36 1.36
CA ARG A 86 4.82 -19.64 1.53
C ARG A 86 5.45 -19.19 0.20
N TRP A 87 5.00 -19.75 -0.92
CA TRP A 87 5.44 -19.38 -2.27
C TRP A 87 4.53 -18.33 -2.92
N GLN A 88 3.50 -17.86 -2.21
CA GLN A 88 2.63 -16.80 -2.69
C GLN A 88 3.46 -15.55 -2.93
N THR A 89 3.40 -15.03 -4.15
CA THR A 89 4.04 -13.77 -4.51
C THR A 89 3.08 -12.61 -4.34
N PHE A 90 3.64 -11.42 -4.20
CA PHE A 90 2.92 -10.17 -4.19
C PHE A 90 3.61 -9.16 -5.09
N THR A 91 2.83 -8.31 -5.74
CA THR A 91 3.36 -7.19 -6.52
C THR A 91 3.12 -5.90 -5.74
N SER A 92 4.19 -5.31 -5.20
CA SER A 92 4.12 -3.98 -4.61
C SER A 92 4.26 -2.92 -5.70
N VAL A 93 3.60 -1.78 -5.53
CA VAL A 93 3.70 -0.63 -6.45
C VAL A 93 3.82 0.65 -5.65
N GLY A 94 4.70 1.55 -6.07
CA GLY A 94 4.86 2.84 -5.40
C GLY A 94 5.90 3.73 -6.06
N TYR A 95 6.24 4.82 -5.38
CA TYR A 95 7.10 5.92 -5.86
C TYR A 95 8.26 6.18 -4.88
N GLY A 96 8.44 5.31 -3.88
CA GLY A 96 9.43 5.44 -2.83
C GLY A 96 10.85 5.18 -3.31
N ALA A 97 11.78 5.18 -2.35
CA ALA A 97 13.20 5.02 -2.65
C ALA A 97 13.48 3.71 -3.40
N TYR A 98 14.11 3.80 -4.56
CA TYR A 98 14.29 2.64 -5.46
C TYR A 98 15.65 1.96 -5.35
N ALA A 99 16.65 2.64 -4.77
CA ALA A 99 17.98 2.09 -4.59
C ALA A 99 18.52 2.44 -3.21
N VAL A 100 18.82 1.40 -2.43
CA VAL A 100 19.53 1.52 -1.16
C VAL A 100 20.98 1.13 -1.38
N THR A 101 21.85 2.13 -1.39
CA THR A 101 23.30 1.96 -1.54
C THR A 101 23.98 2.10 -0.18
N ASN A 102 25.21 1.58 -0.07
CA ASN A 102 26.00 1.72 1.16
C ASN A 102 27.33 2.41 0.81
N GLY A 103 27.66 3.48 1.54
CA GLY A 103 28.88 4.25 1.32
C GLY A 103 29.36 4.93 2.61
N PRO A 104 30.46 5.72 2.54
CA PRO A 104 30.89 6.53 3.68
C PRO A 104 29.73 7.41 4.18
N GLY A 105 29.39 7.30 5.47
CA GLY A 105 28.23 7.99 6.06
C GLY A 105 26.96 7.14 6.17
N GLY A 106 26.97 5.90 5.69
CA GLY A 106 25.88 4.93 5.90
C GLY A 106 25.06 4.64 4.63
N HIS A 107 23.82 4.18 4.84
CA HIS A 107 22.89 3.88 3.75
C HIS A 107 22.35 5.15 3.09
N GLN A 108 22.30 5.16 1.77
CA GLN A 108 21.71 6.24 0.97
C GLN A 108 20.49 5.74 0.21
N PHE A 109 19.48 6.59 0.11
CA PHE A 109 18.19 6.32 -0.53
C PHE A 109 18.03 7.24 -1.74
N LEU A 110 17.83 6.66 -2.92
CA LEU A 110 17.63 7.41 -4.16
C LEU A 110 16.14 7.49 -4.52
N TYR A 111 15.73 8.66 -5.00
CA TYR A 111 14.36 8.96 -5.41
C TYR A 111 14.36 9.55 -6.82
N ASN A 112 13.33 9.25 -7.59
CA ASN A 112 13.10 9.86 -8.90
C ASN A 112 11.60 10.11 -9.17
N ASP A 113 10.74 9.86 -8.17
CA ASP A 113 9.28 10.02 -8.24
C ASP A 113 8.64 9.31 -9.44
N VAL A 114 9.23 8.19 -9.87
CA VAL A 114 8.68 7.31 -10.91
C VAL A 114 8.02 6.11 -10.25
N ARG A 115 6.81 5.78 -10.68
CA ARG A 115 6.09 4.58 -10.27
C ARG A 115 6.88 3.35 -10.66
N MET A 116 7.30 2.58 -9.66
CA MET A 116 7.94 1.30 -9.83
C MET A 116 7.07 0.19 -9.27
N MET A 117 7.40 -1.04 -9.68
CA MET A 117 6.81 -2.25 -9.12
C MET A 117 7.90 -3.22 -8.74
N ALA A 118 7.66 -4.01 -7.70
CA ALA A 118 8.54 -5.09 -7.29
C ALA A 118 7.73 -6.34 -6.97
N THR A 119 8.36 -7.50 -7.08
CA THR A 119 7.78 -8.77 -6.66
C THR A 119 8.46 -9.26 -5.40
N GLY A 120 7.68 -9.53 -4.37
CA GLY A 120 8.12 -10.17 -3.13
C GLY A 120 7.40 -11.49 -2.91
N THR A 121 7.93 -12.31 -2.01
CA THR A 121 7.36 -13.62 -1.65
C THR A 121 6.97 -13.65 -0.18
N LEU A 122 5.88 -14.33 0.16
CA LEU A 122 5.38 -14.41 1.53
C LEU A 122 6.43 -15.02 2.48
N ASN A 123 6.76 -14.30 3.55
CA ASN A 123 7.52 -14.85 4.68
C ASN A 123 6.58 -15.39 5.76
N ALA A 124 5.57 -14.60 6.14
CA ALA A 124 4.64 -14.96 7.20
C ALA A 124 3.32 -14.21 7.06
N THR A 125 2.26 -14.86 7.54
CA THR A 125 0.96 -14.22 7.80
C THR A 125 0.77 -14.13 9.31
N ASN A 126 0.48 -12.93 9.79
CA ASN A 126 0.05 -12.67 11.16
C ASN A 126 -1.41 -12.20 11.16
N PRO A 127 -2.07 -12.05 12.33
CA PRO A 127 -3.48 -11.67 12.38
C PRO A 127 -3.84 -10.42 11.56
N ALA A 128 -3.06 -9.35 11.68
CA ALA A 128 -3.26 -8.10 10.91
C ALA A 128 -2.29 -7.89 9.75
N TRP A 129 -1.27 -8.75 9.61
CA TRP A 129 -0.11 -8.45 8.77
C TRP A 129 0.20 -9.52 7.74
N LEU A 130 0.61 -9.08 6.56
CA LEU A 130 1.47 -9.87 5.69
C LEU A 130 2.91 -9.38 5.89
N ARG A 131 3.83 -10.32 6.01
CA ARG A 131 5.26 -10.06 5.98
C ARG A 131 5.80 -10.61 4.68
N ILE A 132 6.25 -9.73 3.80
CA ILE A 132 6.67 -10.07 2.45
C ILE A 132 8.17 -9.86 2.36
N SER A 133 8.91 -10.84 1.86
CA SER A 133 10.35 -10.71 1.63
C SER A 133 10.59 -9.68 0.54
N MET A 134 11.58 -8.81 0.79
CA MET A 134 12.16 -7.91 -0.21
C MET A 134 13.66 -8.15 -0.37
N ASN A 135 14.14 -9.35 -0.01
CA ASN A 135 15.55 -9.68 -0.05
C ASN A 135 16.01 -9.94 -1.50
N PRO A 136 16.87 -9.08 -2.09
CA PRO A 136 17.30 -9.25 -3.47
C PRO A 136 18.16 -10.50 -3.68
N SER A 137 18.82 -11.01 -2.63
CA SER A 137 19.59 -12.26 -2.71
C SER A 137 18.69 -13.50 -2.93
N THR A 138 17.39 -13.38 -2.69
CA THR A 138 16.39 -14.42 -3.00
C THR A 138 15.53 -14.06 -4.20
N GLY A 139 15.93 -13.05 -4.98
CA GLY A 139 15.19 -12.57 -6.15
C GLY A 139 13.96 -11.73 -5.83
N ASN A 140 13.78 -11.33 -4.56
CA ASN A 140 12.66 -10.49 -4.14
C ASN A 140 13.04 -9.01 -4.15
N GLY A 141 12.09 -8.16 -4.53
CA GLY A 141 12.11 -6.72 -4.24
C GLY A 141 10.92 -6.35 -3.35
N GLY A 142 10.80 -5.08 -3.01
CA GLY A 142 9.71 -4.62 -2.17
C GLY A 142 9.60 -3.10 -2.16
N THR A 143 9.14 -2.60 -1.04
CA THR A 143 8.85 -1.19 -0.80
C THR A 143 9.93 -0.52 0.05
N CYS A 144 9.96 0.79 0.03
CA CYS A 144 10.82 1.58 0.89
C CYS A 144 10.15 2.89 1.33
N TYR A 145 10.91 3.78 1.95
CA TYR A 145 10.46 5.12 2.32
C TYR A 145 9.76 5.82 1.13
N GLY A 146 8.54 6.30 1.35
CA GLY A 146 7.67 6.90 0.32
C GLY A 146 6.62 5.94 -0.28
N ASP A 147 6.78 4.63 -0.12
CA ASP A 147 5.81 3.64 -0.59
C ASP A 147 4.64 3.40 0.37
N SER A 148 4.68 3.99 1.56
CA SER A 148 3.58 3.96 2.52
C SER A 148 2.22 4.22 1.88
N GLY A 149 1.23 3.43 2.25
CA GLY A 149 -0.11 3.45 1.65
C GLY A 149 -0.20 2.71 0.31
N GLY A 150 0.92 2.36 -0.32
CA GLY A 150 0.98 1.66 -1.60
C GLY A 150 0.38 0.25 -1.56
N PRO A 151 -0.14 -0.25 -2.69
CA PRO A 151 -0.76 -1.57 -2.77
C PRO A 151 0.28 -2.70 -2.76
N ASN A 152 -0.13 -3.84 -2.22
CA ASN A 152 0.49 -5.15 -2.46
C ASN A 152 -0.57 -6.05 -3.09
N PHE A 153 -0.47 -6.26 -4.40
CA PHE A 153 -1.40 -7.12 -5.14
C PHE A 153 -1.10 -8.59 -4.90
N LEU A 154 -2.15 -9.42 -4.80
CA LEU A 154 -2.01 -10.87 -4.68
C LEU A 154 -1.47 -11.44 -6.01
N GLY A 155 -0.18 -11.81 -6.03
CA GLY A 155 0.54 -12.20 -7.24
C GLY A 155 0.49 -11.11 -8.31
N ARG A 156 -0.03 -11.45 -9.49
CA ARG A 156 -0.25 -10.54 -10.63
C ARG A 156 -1.74 -10.22 -10.87
N THR A 157 -2.60 -10.49 -9.88
CA THR A 157 -4.04 -10.22 -9.98
C THR A 157 -4.35 -8.74 -9.71
N ASN A 158 -5.60 -8.30 -9.89
CA ASN A 158 -6.03 -6.97 -9.46
C ASN A 158 -6.48 -6.90 -7.98
N ILE A 159 -6.32 -7.99 -7.22
CA ILE A 159 -6.71 -8.04 -5.81
C ILE A 159 -5.63 -7.33 -5.00
N VAL A 160 -5.93 -6.15 -4.45
CA VAL A 160 -5.04 -5.49 -3.49
C VAL A 160 -5.18 -6.23 -2.16
N ALA A 161 -4.18 -7.02 -1.78
CA ALA A 161 -4.24 -7.88 -0.61
C ALA A 161 -3.95 -7.11 0.69
N ALA A 162 -3.00 -6.20 0.62
CA ALA A 162 -2.53 -5.43 1.77
C ALA A 162 -2.00 -4.05 1.35
N THR A 163 -1.90 -3.16 2.34
CA THR A 163 -1.35 -1.81 2.20
C THR A 163 0.01 -1.72 2.89
N THR A 164 1.02 -1.15 2.24
CA THR A 164 2.35 -0.97 2.85
C THR A 164 2.31 0.01 4.00
N ILE A 165 2.76 -0.43 5.18
CA ILE A 165 2.77 0.37 6.41
C ILE A 165 4.19 0.66 6.88
N THR A 166 5.02 -0.38 6.96
CA THR A 166 6.38 -0.28 7.49
C THR A 166 7.26 -1.40 6.93
N GLY A 167 8.52 -1.45 7.36
CA GLY A 167 9.49 -2.43 6.91
C GLY A 167 10.76 -2.37 7.72
N ASP A 168 11.80 -3.06 7.27
CA ASP A 168 13.14 -2.86 7.83
C ASP A 168 13.72 -1.49 7.41
N ALA A 169 14.55 -0.90 8.26
CA ALA A 169 15.10 0.44 8.06
C ALA A 169 16.00 0.58 6.81
N VAL A 170 16.45 -0.55 6.23
CA VAL A 170 17.33 -0.57 5.06
C VAL A 170 16.56 -0.96 3.80
N CYS A 171 15.26 -1.26 3.90
CA CYS A 171 14.42 -1.69 2.79
C CYS A 171 15.03 -2.86 1.99
N ARG A 172 15.55 -3.88 2.70
CA ARG A 172 16.22 -5.04 2.08
C ARG A 172 15.85 -6.38 2.69
N ALA A 173 15.00 -6.42 3.71
CA ALA A 173 14.66 -7.66 4.41
C ALA A 173 13.15 -7.96 4.36
N THR A 174 12.31 -7.05 4.84
CA THR A 174 10.87 -7.30 4.99
C THR A 174 10.02 -6.07 4.73
N ASN A 175 8.99 -6.26 3.92
CA ASN A 175 7.84 -5.37 3.82
C ASN A 175 6.80 -5.86 4.85
N VAL A 176 6.13 -4.94 5.53
CA VAL A 176 5.11 -5.23 6.54
C VAL A 176 3.83 -4.50 6.14
N ASP A 177 2.86 -5.29 5.70
CA ASP A 177 1.68 -4.80 5.02
C ASP A 177 0.41 -5.13 5.79
N TYR A 178 -0.44 -4.13 5.98
CA TYR A 178 -1.70 -4.27 6.71
C TYR A 178 -2.74 -4.97 5.83
N ARG A 179 -3.22 -6.11 6.30
CA ARG A 179 -4.14 -6.99 5.57
C ARG A 179 -5.51 -6.34 5.37
N LEU A 180 -6.04 -6.43 4.15
CA LEU A 180 -7.35 -5.87 3.80
C LEU A 180 -8.50 -6.89 3.93
N ASP A 181 -8.19 -8.15 4.28
CA ASP A 181 -9.18 -9.21 4.48
C ASP A 181 -9.61 -9.38 5.95
N THR A 182 -9.03 -8.61 6.88
CA THR A 182 -9.33 -8.67 8.31
C THR A 182 -10.66 -8.01 8.64
N THR A 183 -11.27 -8.39 9.76
CA THR A 183 -12.50 -7.75 10.25
C THR A 183 -12.31 -6.25 10.48
N SER A 184 -11.18 -5.82 11.03
CA SER A 184 -10.88 -4.41 11.32
C SER A 184 -10.82 -3.56 10.05
N ALA A 185 -9.98 -3.95 9.09
CA ALA A 185 -9.86 -3.26 7.80
C ALA A 185 -11.18 -3.26 7.03
N ARG A 186 -11.87 -4.40 6.96
CA ARG A 186 -13.15 -4.51 6.26
C ARG A 186 -14.26 -3.67 6.91
N THR A 187 -14.30 -3.60 8.24
CA THR A 187 -15.26 -2.73 8.95
C THR A 187 -15.08 -1.26 8.55
N PHE A 188 -13.83 -0.81 8.41
CA PHE A 188 -13.52 0.53 7.94
C PHE A 188 -13.94 0.72 6.47
N LEU A 189 -13.54 -0.19 5.58
CA LEU A 189 -13.77 -0.10 4.14
C LEU A 189 -15.25 -0.23 3.74
N ALA A 190 -16.04 -0.98 4.50
CA ALA A 190 -17.48 -1.15 4.27
C ALA A 190 -18.27 0.17 4.31
N ARG A 191 -17.69 1.22 4.91
CA ARG A 191 -18.26 2.58 4.93
C ARG A 191 -18.16 3.29 3.57
N TYR A 192 -17.26 2.82 2.70
CA TYR A 192 -16.89 3.51 1.46
C TYR A 192 -17.18 2.70 0.20
N VAL A 193 -17.10 1.38 0.28
CA VAL A 193 -17.25 0.48 -0.87
C VAL A 193 -18.03 -0.78 -0.51
N LYS A 194 -18.66 -1.40 -1.51
CA LYS A 194 -19.25 -2.73 -1.37
C LYS A 194 -18.14 -3.77 -1.31
N LEU A 195 -18.11 -4.55 -0.23
CA LEU A 195 -17.13 -5.62 -0.07
C LEU A 195 -17.58 -6.92 -0.76
N PRO A 196 -16.63 -7.73 -1.27
CA PRO A 196 -16.89 -9.07 -1.78
C PRO A 196 -17.05 -10.11 -0.67
#